data_AF-A0A519T8I5-F1
#
_entry.id   AF-A0A519T8I5-F1
#
_cell.length_a   1.000
_cell.length_b   1.000
_cell.length_c   1.000
_cell.angle_alpha   90.00
_cell.angle_beta   90.00
_cell.angle_gamma   90.00
#
_symmetry.space_group_name_H-M   'P 1'
#
loop_
_entity.id
_entity.type
_entity.pdbx_description
1 polymer ?
#
loop_
_entity_poly.entity_id
_entity_poly.type
_entity_poly.pdbx_seq_one_letter_code
_entity_poly.pdbx_strand_id
1 'polypeptide(L)'
;MRVAAATKHMYHYVQVAVYSGFGGPAQADYSDPDYPATPTRQGRFTIVSIGTHATSKTGVGTRLWSAVPWGTPLRLDRQGSVQIKLLGKDWQRLTSLPAWRHLDYDQASVAKAIEDRNLQLWVPVLGAYTKVHQPAPVQLYRKIPDQWIFNDFGHVTVKYYRDVNHNGRQDPTAAELTLSDFIHTTPNHELFERLNQQASAGLSCALAVSHGCVHTFPAEVDAMIQAGYLRVGGPFVVHSYTARPAVIFDETSSELRTGLYEVHFFPREHKLVVYMVSRLS
;
A
#
# COMPACT_ATOMS: atom_id res chain seq x y z
N MET A 1 18.74 28.47 -33.38
CA MET A 1 17.93 27.25 -33.40
C MET A 1 16.52 27.58 -32.92
N ARG A 2 15.48 27.45 -33.76
CA ARG A 2 14.09 27.56 -33.32
C ARG A 2 13.67 26.22 -32.75
N VAL A 3 13.40 26.16 -31.45
CA VAL A 3 12.79 24.98 -30.81
C VAL A 3 11.34 24.92 -31.30
N ALA A 4 10.96 23.84 -31.98
CA ALA A 4 9.57 23.63 -32.38
C ALA A 4 8.69 23.61 -31.12
N ALA A 5 7.58 24.35 -31.12
CA ALA A 5 6.64 24.34 -30.01
C ALA A 5 6.09 22.91 -29.85
N ALA A 6 6.16 22.37 -28.63
CA ALA A 6 5.57 21.07 -28.32
C ALA A 6 4.08 21.10 -28.67
N THR A 7 3.63 20.08 -29.42
CA THR A 7 2.20 19.94 -29.74
C THR A 7 1.43 19.79 -28.44
N LYS A 8 0.39 20.59 -28.26
CA LYS A 8 -0.51 20.50 -27.12
C LYS A 8 -1.76 19.72 -27.51
N HIS A 9 -2.22 18.89 -26.59
CA HIS A 9 -3.43 18.09 -26.70
C HIS A 9 -4.41 18.53 -25.62
N MET A 10 -5.67 18.65 -25.99
CA MET A 10 -6.75 18.95 -25.05
C MET A 10 -7.43 17.65 -24.65
N TYR A 11 -7.64 17.46 -23.36
CA TYR A 11 -8.25 16.26 -22.79
C TYR A 11 -9.44 16.64 -21.93
N HIS A 12 -10.51 15.87 -22.06
CA HIS A 12 -11.72 15.96 -21.26
C HIS A 12 -11.75 14.82 -20.25
N TYR A 13 -11.89 15.18 -18.97
CA TYR A 13 -11.91 14.27 -17.83
C TYR A 13 -13.31 14.22 -17.22
N VAL A 14 -13.81 13.01 -16.99
CA VAL A 14 -15.09 12.76 -16.32
C VAL A 14 -14.87 11.81 -15.15
N GLN A 15 -15.25 12.23 -13.94
CA GLN A 15 -15.16 11.39 -12.74
C GLN A 15 -16.10 10.18 -12.87
N VAL A 16 -15.56 8.97 -12.72
CA VAL A 16 -16.33 7.72 -12.82
C VAL A 16 -16.36 6.91 -11.53
N ALA A 17 -15.40 7.11 -10.63
CA ALA A 17 -15.38 6.46 -9.32
C ALA A 17 -14.59 7.29 -8.28
N VAL A 18 -14.90 7.09 -7.00
CA VAL A 18 -14.19 7.70 -5.87
C VAL A 18 -13.96 6.61 -4.81
N TYR A 19 -12.73 6.54 -4.32
CA TYR A 19 -12.26 5.64 -3.29
C TYR A 19 -11.59 6.43 -2.17
N SER A 20 -11.46 5.80 -1.01
CA SER A 20 -10.77 6.35 0.15
C SER A 20 -9.25 6.23 -0.07
N GLY A 21 -8.52 7.30 0.24
CA GLY A 21 -7.07 7.31 0.16
C GLY A 21 -6.48 8.22 1.22
N PHE A 22 -5.47 7.79 1.96
CA PHE A 22 -4.86 8.62 2.99
C PHE A 22 -3.35 8.70 2.78
N GLY A 23 -2.86 9.92 2.60
CA GLY A 23 -1.47 10.20 2.26
C GLY A 23 -0.64 10.62 3.47
N GLY A 24 0.58 11.07 3.19
CA GLY A 24 1.38 11.78 4.17
C GLY A 24 0.75 13.12 4.59
N PRO A 25 1.27 13.75 5.66
CA PRO A 25 0.78 15.05 6.12
C PRO A 25 1.17 16.19 5.17
N ALA A 26 0.45 17.33 5.21
CA ALA A 26 0.79 18.49 4.37
C ALA A 26 2.14 19.14 4.74
N GLN A 27 2.53 18.98 6.00
CA GLN A 27 3.81 19.41 6.57
C GLN A 27 4.48 18.20 7.18
N ALA A 28 5.79 18.06 6.98
CA ALA A 28 6.53 16.94 7.53
C ALA A 28 6.44 16.93 9.06
N ASP A 29 6.16 15.76 9.62
CA ASP A 29 6.15 15.50 11.05
C ASP A 29 7.37 14.64 11.38
N TYR A 30 8.22 15.16 12.28
CA TYR A 30 9.49 14.55 12.70
C TYR A 30 9.41 14.03 14.14
N SER A 31 8.20 13.82 14.68
CA SER A 31 8.00 13.23 16.02
C SER A 31 8.59 11.81 16.14
N ASP A 32 8.61 11.06 15.05
CA ASP A 32 9.44 9.85 14.89
C ASP A 32 10.69 10.20 14.05
N PRO A 33 11.87 10.35 14.68
CA PRO A 33 13.09 10.76 13.98
C PRO A 33 13.63 9.68 13.05
N ASP A 34 13.29 8.41 13.29
CA ASP A 34 13.72 7.28 12.45
C ASP A 34 12.80 7.12 11.24
N TYR A 35 11.55 7.55 11.36
CA TYR A 35 10.52 7.45 10.33
C TYR A 35 9.67 8.72 10.26
N PRO A 36 10.21 9.84 9.73
CA PRO A 36 9.44 11.08 9.63
C PRO A 36 8.28 10.91 8.64
N ALA A 37 7.09 11.38 9.03
CA ALA A 37 5.95 11.40 8.15
C ALA A 37 6.08 12.59 7.21
N THR A 38 6.38 12.32 5.93
CA THR A 38 6.59 13.37 4.93
C THR A 38 5.40 13.51 3.97
N PRO A 39 5.22 14.69 3.33
CA PRO A 39 4.13 14.87 2.38
C PRO A 39 4.16 13.87 1.22
N THR A 40 2.96 13.44 0.80
CA THR A 40 2.82 12.61 -0.41
C THR A 40 3.35 13.41 -1.60
N ARG A 41 4.27 12.83 -2.34
CA ARG A 41 4.95 13.54 -3.43
C ARG A 41 3.99 13.88 -4.55
N GLN A 42 3.79 15.17 -4.80
CA GLN A 42 3.03 15.65 -5.95
C GLN A 42 3.69 15.23 -7.27
N GLY A 43 2.87 14.88 -8.27
CA GLY A 43 3.33 14.64 -9.63
C GLY A 43 2.46 13.67 -10.39
N ARG A 44 2.82 13.46 -11.65
CA ARG A 44 2.31 12.39 -12.49
C ARG A 44 3.32 11.25 -12.50
N PHE A 45 2.82 10.04 -12.35
CA PHE A 45 3.61 8.81 -12.23
C PHE A 45 3.03 7.72 -13.12
N THR A 46 3.84 6.73 -13.41
CA THR A 46 3.46 5.52 -14.15
C THR A 46 3.58 4.32 -13.22
N ILE A 47 2.53 3.49 -13.16
CA ILE A 47 2.53 2.26 -12.37
C ILE A 47 3.48 1.24 -13.01
N VAL A 48 4.46 0.75 -12.25
CA VAL A 48 5.47 -0.20 -12.73
C VAL A 48 5.21 -1.63 -12.27
N SER A 49 4.60 -1.83 -11.10
CA SER A 49 4.24 -3.15 -10.62
C SER A 49 3.08 -3.12 -9.64
N ILE A 50 2.33 -4.22 -9.64
CA ILE A 50 1.25 -4.51 -8.70
C ILE A 50 1.50 -5.89 -8.12
N GLY A 51 1.50 -6.01 -6.79
CA GLY A 51 1.66 -7.30 -6.11
C GLY A 51 2.11 -7.16 -4.67
N THR A 52 2.39 -8.29 -4.02
CA THR A 52 2.86 -8.32 -2.64
C THR A 52 4.26 -7.73 -2.50
N HIS A 53 4.45 -6.84 -1.52
CA HIS A 53 5.78 -6.30 -1.20
C HIS A 53 6.49 -7.15 -0.15
N ALA A 54 7.80 -7.33 -0.30
CA ALA A 54 8.68 -7.73 0.78
C ALA A 54 9.94 -6.85 0.75
N THR A 55 10.32 -6.33 1.92
CA THR A 55 11.52 -5.51 2.09
C THR A 55 12.75 -6.42 2.07
N SER A 56 13.69 -6.15 1.16
CA SER A 56 14.96 -6.86 1.06
C SER A 56 16.09 -6.25 1.89
N LYS A 57 15.88 -5.06 2.49
CA LYS A 57 16.88 -4.38 3.31
C LYS A 57 17.24 -5.19 4.55
N THR A 58 18.53 -5.19 4.87
CA THR A 58 19.12 -5.78 6.07
C THR A 58 19.95 -4.71 6.80
N GLY A 59 19.88 -4.65 8.14
CA GLY A 59 20.63 -3.68 8.96
C GLY A 59 19.77 -2.87 9.96
N VAL A 60 20.33 -1.82 10.54
CA VAL A 60 19.61 -0.88 11.44
C VAL A 60 18.46 -0.24 10.67
N GLY A 61 17.25 -0.24 11.25
CA GLY A 61 16.02 0.22 10.56
C GLY A 61 15.36 -0.81 9.63
N THR A 62 15.72 -2.11 9.73
CA THR A 62 15.04 -3.17 8.97
C THR A 62 13.58 -3.28 9.40
N ARG A 63 12.65 -3.18 8.44
CA ARG A 63 11.24 -3.51 8.65
C ARG A 63 11.07 -5.02 8.70
N LEU A 64 11.45 -5.63 9.83
CA LEU A 64 11.42 -7.08 10.08
C LEU A 64 10.08 -7.70 9.68
N TRP A 65 8.99 -7.01 10.02
CA TRP A 65 7.61 -7.41 9.77
C TRP A 65 7.24 -7.39 8.28
N SER A 66 7.94 -6.57 7.49
CA SER A 66 7.78 -6.44 6.05
C SER A 66 8.76 -7.32 5.25
N ALA A 67 9.62 -8.11 5.90
CA ALA A 67 10.57 -9.00 5.20
C ALA A 67 9.91 -10.25 4.59
N VAL A 68 8.69 -10.58 5.03
CA VAL A 68 7.90 -11.70 4.54
C VAL A 68 6.67 -11.14 3.81
N PRO A 69 6.37 -11.56 2.58
CA PRO A 69 5.16 -11.13 1.87
C PRO A 69 3.90 -11.47 2.69
N TRP A 70 2.90 -10.59 2.62
CA TRP A 70 1.59 -10.87 3.18
C TRP A 70 0.98 -12.15 2.62
N GLY A 71 0.23 -12.90 3.45
CA GLY A 71 -0.41 -14.15 3.06
C GLY A 71 0.53 -15.35 2.97
N THR A 72 1.84 -15.16 3.16
CA THR A 72 2.81 -16.27 3.18
C THR A 72 2.39 -17.31 4.24
N PRO A 73 2.23 -18.60 3.89
CA PRO A 73 1.90 -19.63 4.88
C PRO A 73 2.89 -19.64 6.04
N LEU A 74 2.35 -19.71 7.26
CA LEU A 74 3.10 -19.69 8.51
C LEU A 74 2.64 -20.84 9.42
N ARG A 75 3.57 -21.43 10.16
CA ARG A 75 3.26 -22.45 11.17
C ARG A 75 4.33 -22.51 12.26
N LEU A 76 4.02 -23.20 13.35
CA LEU A 76 5.03 -23.73 14.25
C LEU A 76 5.41 -25.15 13.82
N ASP A 77 6.70 -25.48 13.87
CA ASP A 77 7.13 -26.88 13.78
C ASP A 77 6.96 -27.62 15.12
N ARG A 78 7.32 -28.91 15.14
CA ARG A 78 7.17 -29.75 16.35
C ARG A 78 8.03 -29.27 17.52
N GLN A 79 9.06 -28.46 17.25
CA GLN A 79 9.97 -27.89 18.22
C GLN A 79 9.56 -26.48 18.63
N GLY A 80 8.42 -25.97 18.14
CA GLY A 80 7.94 -24.62 18.43
C GLY A 80 8.68 -23.52 17.67
N SER A 81 9.46 -23.86 16.62
CA SER A 81 10.10 -22.84 15.77
C SER A 81 9.11 -22.32 14.73
N VAL A 82 9.13 -21.01 14.48
CA VAL A 82 8.30 -20.38 13.45
C VAL A 82 8.84 -20.72 12.07
N GLN A 83 8.01 -21.34 11.23
CA GLN A 83 8.30 -21.66 9.85
C GLN A 83 7.39 -20.89 8.89
N ILE A 84 7.95 -20.51 7.75
CA ILE A 84 7.23 -19.90 6.63
C ILE A 84 7.44 -20.70 5.35
N LYS A 85 6.50 -20.59 4.40
CA LYS A 85 6.64 -21.17 3.06
C LYS A 85 6.58 -20.09 1.99
N LEU A 86 7.75 -19.55 1.61
CA LEU A 86 7.83 -18.60 0.50
C LEU A 86 7.44 -19.27 -0.83
N LEU A 87 6.94 -18.49 -1.78
CA LEU A 87 6.56 -18.98 -3.10
C LEU A 87 7.72 -19.74 -3.77
N GLY A 88 7.44 -20.96 -4.24
CA GLY A 88 8.43 -21.83 -4.89
C GLY A 88 9.50 -22.40 -3.95
N LYS A 89 9.35 -22.26 -2.63
CA LYS A 89 10.29 -22.81 -1.64
C LYS A 89 9.60 -23.81 -0.71
N ASP A 90 10.42 -24.66 -0.09
CA ASP A 90 10.00 -25.50 1.02
C ASP A 90 9.83 -24.68 2.31
N TRP A 91 9.21 -25.33 3.30
CA TRP A 91 9.12 -24.77 4.64
C TRP A 91 10.52 -24.52 5.20
N GLN A 92 10.75 -23.30 5.65
CA GLN A 92 12.00 -22.88 6.27
C GLN A 92 11.71 -22.09 7.54
N ARG A 93 12.65 -22.10 8.49
CA ARG A 93 12.57 -21.26 9.68
C ARG A 93 12.52 -19.78 9.30
N LEU A 94 11.75 -18.98 10.02
CA LEU A 94 11.71 -17.54 9.82
C LEU A 94 13.11 -16.91 9.94
N THR A 95 13.93 -17.41 10.86
CA THR A 95 15.31 -16.97 11.11
C THR A 95 16.29 -17.34 9.99
N SER A 96 15.89 -18.12 8.98
CA SER A 96 16.72 -18.29 7.77
C SER A 96 16.78 -16.99 6.95
N LEU A 97 15.76 -16.12 7.08
CA LEU A 97 15.71 -14.85 6.39
C LEU A 97 16.75 -13.89 6.97
N PRO A 98 17.48 -13.14 6.10
CA PRO A 98 18.50 -12.19 6.56
C PRO A 98 18.00 -11.20 7.63
N ALA A 99 16.76 -10.73 7.52
CA ALA A 99 16.14 -9.82 8.49
C ALA A 99 16.03 -10.45 9.90
N TRP A 100 15.72 -11.75 9.98
CA TRP A 100 15.45 -12.46 11.24
C TRP A 100 16.64 -13.28 11.75
N ARG A 101 17.74 -13.34 10.98
CA ARG A 101 18.90 -14.22 11.25
C ARG A 101 19.56 -13.99 12.61
N HIS A 102 19.51 -12.76 13.11
CA HIS A 102 20.07 -12.42 14.41
C HIS A 102 19.34 -13.09 15.59
N LEU A 103 18.17 -13.72 15.36
CA LEU A 103 17.40 -14.45 16.37
C LEU A 103 17.48 -15.97 16.21
N ASP A 104 18.37 -16.49 15.35
CA ASP A 104 18.40 -17.92 15.03
C ASP A 104 18.66 -18.83 16.26
N TYR A 105 19.38 -18.32 17.25
CA TYR A 105 19.68 -19.02 18.50
C TYR A 105 18.51 -19.02 19.51
N ASP A 106 17.43 -18.27 19.29
CA ASP A 106 16.33 -18.09 20.25
C ASP A 106 14.94 -18.18 19.58
N GLN A 107 14.57 -19.39 19.18
CA GLN A 107 13.29 -19.66 18.51
C GLN A 107 12.07 -19.42 19.42
N ALA A 108 12.25 -19.54 20.74
CA ALA A 108 11.19 -19.27 21.71
C ALA A 108 10.83 -17.79 21.73
N SER A 109 11.84 -16.91 21.76
CA SER A 109 11.61 -15.46 21.65
C SER A 109 11.04 -15.06 20.29
N VAL A 110 11.41 -15.74 19.20
CA VAL A 110 10.80 -15.52 17.88
C VAL A 110 9.29 -15.84 17.93
N ALA A 111 8.91 -17.02 18.42
CA ALA A 111 7.50 -17.40 18.54
C ALA A 111 6.71 -16.41 19.41
N LYS A 112 7.28 -16.02 20.56
CA LYS A 112 6.68 -15.00 21.43
C LYS A 112 6.53 -13.65 20.75
N ALA A 113 7.51 -13.20 19.98
CA ALA A 113 7.42 -11.95 19.23
C ALA A 113 6.29 -11.98 18.19
N ILE A 114 6.07 -13.12 17.52
CA ILE A 114 4.93 -13.31 16.60
C ILE A 114 3.60 -13.22 17.36
N GLU A 115 3.48 -13.87 18.52
CA GLU A 115 2.28 -13.82 19.35
C GLU A 115 1.99 -12.40 19.85
N ASP A 116 3.01 -11.72 20.37
CA ASP A 116 2.90 -10.35 20.88
C ASP A 116 2.51 -9.38 19.75
N ARG A 117 3.09 -9.53 18.55
CA ARG A 117 2.72 -8.74 17.38
C ARG A 117 1.28 -9.02 16.92
N ASN A 118 0.87 -10.28 16.91
CA ASN A 118 -0.52 -10.65 16.59
C ASN A 118 -1.48 -9.98 17.57
N LEU A 119 -1.20 -10.06 18.88
CA LEU A 119 -2.00 -9.39 19.90
C LEU A 119 -2.07 -7.88 19.67
N GLN A 120 -0.94 -7.22 19.39
CA GLN A 120 -0.89 -5.77 19.12
C GLN A 120 -1.77 -5.37 17.94
N LEU A 121 -1.79 -6.16 16.85
CA LEU A 121 -2.64 -5.88 15.69
C LEU A 121 -4.13 -6.08 16.00
N TRP A 122 -4.46 -7.08 16.81
CA TRP A 122 -5.86 -7.39 17.14
C TRP A 122 -6.46 -6.45 18.19
N VAL A 123 -5.69 -5.90 19.13
CA VAL A 123 -6.20 -4.99 20.18
C VAL A 123 -7.11 -3.87 19.63
N PRO A 124 -6.71 -3.06 18.63
CA PRO A 124 -7.59 -2.00 18.10
C PRO A 124 -8.83 -2.57 17.41
N VAL A 125 -8.70 -3.71 16.72
CA VAL A 125 -9.81 -4.38 16.02
C VAL A 125 -10.84 -4.91 17.00
N LEU A 126 -10.40 -5.54 18.09
CA LEU A 126 -11.24 -6.08 19.15
C LEU A 126 -11.95 -4.96 19.91
N GLY A 127 -11.26 -3.86 20.19
CA GLY A 127 -11.86 -2.69 20.83
C GLY A 127 -12.98 -2.07 19.99
N ALA A 128 -12.89 -2.14 18.66
CA ALA A 128 -13.99 -1.76 17.78
C ALA A 128 -15.09 -2.83 17.74
N TYR A 129 -14.73 -4.11 17.69
CA TYR A 129 -15.69 -5.22 17.68
C TYR A 129 -16.55 -5.26 18.95
N THR A 130 -15.97 -5.18 20.14
CA THR A 130 -16.71 -5.28 21.42
C THR A 130 -17.70 -4.13 21.64
N LYS A 131 -17.52 -3.00 20.96
CA LYS A 131 -18.48 -1.89 20.97
C LYS A 131 -19.76 -2.22 20.20
N VAL A 132 -19.67 -3.09 19.19
CA VAL A 132 -20.78 -3.44 18.30
C VAL A 132 -21.36 -4.81 18.64
N HIS A 133 -20.50 -5.78 18.97
CA HIS A 133 -20.84 -7.18 19.18
C HIS A 133 -20.23 -7.67 20.49
N GLN A 134 -21.07 -8.07 21.45
CA GLN A 134 -20.62 -8.69 22.70
C GLN A 134 -21.06 -10.16 22.78
N PRO A 135 -20.18 -11.10 23.22
CA PRO A 135 -18.77 -10.92 23.60
C PRO A 135 -17.80 -11.01 22.39
N ALA A 136 -16.56 -10.52 22.56
CA ALA A 136 -15.51 -10.70 21.54
C ALA A 136 -15.12 -12.18 21.39
N PRO A 137 -14.78 -12.63 20.17
CA PRO A 137 -14.21 -13.95 19.93
C PRO A 137 -12.75 -14.00 20.41
N VAL A 138 -12.56 -14.17 21.72
CA VAL A 138 -11.25 -14.17 22.42
C VAL A 138 -10.24 -15.16 21.82
N GLN A 139 -10.72 -16.22 21.16
CA GLN A 139 -9.87 -17.29 20.63
C GLN A 139 -9.14 -16.94 19.31
N LEU A 140 -9.60 -15.96 18.53
CA LEU A 140 -9.05 -15.71 17.19
C LEU A 140 -7.63 -15.10 17.20
N TYR A 141 -7.20 -14.47 18.30
CA TYR A 141 -5.98 -13.65 18.34
C TYR A 141 -4.89 -14.15 19.31
N ARG A 142 -5.15 -15.19 20.11
CA ARG A 142 -4.15 -15.78 21.00
C ARG A 142 -3.27 -16.84 20.34
N LYS A 143 -3.63 -17.26 19.13
CA LYS A 143 -2.87 -18.24 18.36
C LYS A 143 -2.04 -17.53 17.29
N ILE A 144 -0.81 -17.99 17.08
CA ILE A 144 -0.03 -17.65 15.90
C ILE A 144 -0.88 -17.94 14.64
N PRO A 145 -1.02 -16.97 13.71
CA PRO A 145 -1.81 -17.15 12.51
C PRO A 145 -1.18 -18.20 11.59
N ASP A 146 -1.99 -18.82 10.73
CA ASP A 146 -1.49 -19.78 9.73
C ASP A 146 -0.94 -19.10 8.45
N GLN A 147 -0.99 -17.77 8.41
CA GLN A 147 -0.47 -16.93 7.34
C GLN A 147 0.18 -15.67 7.91
N TRP A 148 1.16 -15.14 7.18
CA TRP A 148 1.84 -13.90 7.53
C TRP A 148 0.93 -12.69 7.29
N ILE A 149 0.47 -12.08 8.39
CA ILE A 149 -0.42 -10.90 8.39
C ILE A 149 0.25 -9.66 8.98
N PHE A 150 1.58 -9.67 9.08
CA PHE A 150 2.34 -8.63 9.78
C PHE A 150 2.99 -7.61 8.84
N ASN A 151 2.92 -7.84 7.54
CA ASN A 151 3.59 -7.00 6.55
C ASN A 151 2.93 -5.61 6.49
N ASP A 152 3.72 -4.55 6.70
CA ASP A 152 3.22 -3.18 6.81
C ASP A 152 2.59 -2.65 5.51
N PHE A 153 2.79 -3.38 4.41
CA PHE A 153 2.27 -3.06 3.09
C PHE A 153 1.07 -3.92 2.67
N GLY A 154 0.55 -4.76 3.57
CA GLY A 154 -0.66 -5.55 3.35
C GLY A 154 -0.59 -6.51 2.16
N HIS A 155 -1.75 -6.94 1.67
CA HIS A 155 -1.83 -7.98 0.64
C HIS A 155 -1.38 -7.49 -0.76
N VAL A 156 -1.45 -6.19 -1.02
CA VAL A 156 -1.10 -5.62 -2.32
C VAL A 156 -0.42 -4.27 -2.19
N THR A 157 0.59 -4.07 -3.02
CA THR A 157 1.23 -2.78 -3.26
C THR A 157 1.17 -2.42 -4.73
N VAL A 158 0.95 -1.15 -5.01
CA VAL A 158 1.09 -0.55 -6.32
C VAL A 158 2.31 0.36 -6.29
N LYS A 159 3.34 -0.03 -7.04
CA LYS A 159 4.57 0.75 -7.19
C LYS A 159 4.48 1.62 -8.42
N TYR A 160 5.02 2.83 -8.33
CA TYR A 160 5.06 3.77 -9.42
C TYR A 160 6.38 4.54 -9.45
N TYR A 161 6.69 5.10 -10.61
CA TYR A 161 7.89 5.91 -10.84
C TYR A 161 7.50 7.16 -11.62
N ARG A 162 8.38 8.17 -11.62
CA ARG A 162 8.20 9.35 -12.46
C ARG A 162 8.79 9.05 -13.83
N ASP A 163 7.95 9.05 -14.86
CA ASP A 163 8.34 8.88 -16.25
C ASP A 163 8.68 10.25 -16.85
N VAL A 164 9.97 10.57 -16.95
CA VAL A 164 10.46 11.92 -17.30
C VAL A 164 10.64 12.06 -18.80
N ASN A 165 10.91 10.97 -19.50
CA ASN A 165 11.05 10.98 -20.97
C ASN A 165 9.81 10.46 -21.71
N HIS A 166 8.77 10.05 -20.98
CA HIS A 166 7.47 9.63 -21.49
C HIS A 166 7.50 8.37 -22.35
N ASN A 167 8.48 7.48 -22.12
CA ASN A 167 8.61 6.23 -22.87
C ASN A 167 7.80 5.06 -22.26
N GLY A 168 7.12 5.29 -21.12
CA GLY A 168 6.33 4.28 -20.42
C GLY A 168 7.16 3.14 -19.82
N ARG A 169 8.48 3.31 -19.76
CA ARG A 169 9.44 2.38 -19.16
C ARG A 169 10.22 3.10 -18.08
N GLN A 170 10.70 2.33 -17.12
CA GLN A 170 11.56 2.88 -16.09
C GLN A 170 13.00 2.82 -16.58
N ASP A 171 13.61 3.96 -16.88
CA ASP A 171 15.03 4.02 -17.19
C ASP A 171 15.88 4.10 -15.91
N PRO A 172 17.08 3.49 -15.90
CA PRO A 172 17.98 3.50 -14.75
C PRO A 172 18.70 4.86 -14.60
N THR A 173 17.94 5.96 -14.60
CA THR A 173 18.45 7.32 -14.38
C THR A 173 18.00 7.83 -13.02
N ALA A 174 18.75 8.77 -12.43
CA ALA A 174 18.38 9.40 -11.15
C ALA A 174 17.00 10.09 -11.19
N ALA A 175 16.49 10.42 -12.38
CA ALA A 175 15.21 11.10 -12.57
C ALA A 175 14.00 10.15 -12.56
N GLU A 176 14.19 8.85 -12.85
CA GLU A 176 13.13 7.86 -13.01
C GLU A 176 13.21 6.70 -12.00
N LEU A 177 13.92 6.92 -10.88
CA LEU A 177 14.01 5.92 -9.81
C LEU A 177 12.62 5.60 -9.24
N THR A 178 12.41 4.32 -8.92
CA THR A 178 11.19 3.86 -8.25
C THR A 178 11.12 4.58 -6.91
N LEU A 179 9.99 5.22 -6.65
CA LEU A 179 9.80 5.88 -5.37
C LEU A 179 9.69 4.82 -4.28
N SER A 180 10.13 5.18 -3.07
CA SER A 180 9.85 4.38 -1.87
C SER A 180 8.38 4.50 -1.43
N ASP A 181 7.56 5.22 -2.19
CA ASP A 181 6.15 5.46 -1.96
C ASP A 181 5.31 4.42 -2.71
N PHE A 182 4.23 3.95 -2.07
CA PHE A 182 3.32 2.93 -2.62
C PHE A 182 1.87 3.37 -2.44
N ILE A 183 0.98 2.87 -3.28
CA ILE A 183 -0.43 2.71 -2.87
C ILE A 183 -0.52 1.33 -2.21
N HIS A 184 -0.96 1.25 -0.96
CA HIS A 184 -1.04 -0.01 -0.24
C HIS A 184 -2.07 0.00 0.89
N THR A 185 -2.32 -1.16 1.45
CA THR A 185 -3.15 -1.35 2.65
C THR A 185 -2.26 -1.48 3.89
N THR A 186 -2.83 -1.40 5.09
CA THR A 186 -2.08 -1.63 6.34
C THR A 186 -2.60 -2.88 7.08
N PRO A 187 -1.76 -3.55 7.91
CA PRO A 187 -2.18 -4.73 8.67
C PRO A 187 -3.48 -4.57 9.45
N ASN A 188 -3.70 -3.39 10.05
CA ASN A 188 -4.93 -3.14 10.81
C ASN A 188 -6.14 -3.15 9.88
N HIS A 189 -6.09 -2.46 8.75
CA HIS A 189 -7.21 -2.40 7.79
C HIS A 189 -7.52 -3.77 7.19
N GLU A 190 -6.50 -4.58 6.92
CA GLU A 190 -6.65 -5.96 6.47
C GLU A 190 -7.39 -6.84 7.50
N LEU A 191 -7.07 -6.68 8.79
CA LEU A 191 -7.75 -7.42 9.86
C LEU A 191 -9.19 -6.95 10.09
N PHE A 192 -9.43 -5.64 10.00
CA PHE A 192 -10.80 -5.10 10.04
C PHE A 192 -11.67 -5.66 8.91
N GLU A 193 -11.15 -5.66 7.69
CA GLU A 193 -11.85 -6.22 6.52
C GLU A 193 -12.11 -7.72 6.70
N ARG A 194 -11.09 -8.49 7.11
CA ARG A 194 -11.24 -9.92 7.40
C ARG A 194 -12.35 -10.19 8.42
N LEU A 195 -12.40 -9.42 9.51
CA LEU A 195 -13.40 -9.61 10.55
C LEU A 195 -14.80 -9.21 10.06
N ASN A 196 -14.91 -8.14 9.26
CA ASN A 196 -16.17 -7.76 8.62
C ASN A 196 -16.71 -8.86 7.70
N GLN A 197 -15.83 -9.49 6.91
CA GLN A 197 -16.22 -10.59 6.03
C GLN A 197 -16.62 -11.85 6.81
N GLN A 198 -15.87 -12.19 7.87
CA GLN A 198 -16.10 -13.42 8.64
C GLN A 198 -17.29 -13.34 9.60
N ALA A 199 -17.52 -12.17 10.21
CA ALA A 199 -18.51 -12.00 11.27
C ALA A 199 -19.66 -11.06 10.89
N SER A 200 -19.70 -10.56 9.65
CA SER A 200 -20.64 -9.50 9.22
C SER A 200 -20.65 -8.32 10.20
N ALA A 201 -19.47 -8.00 10.73
CA ALA A 201 -19.36 -7.18 11.94
C ALA A 201 -19.69 -5.70 11.72
N GLY A 202 -19.71 -5.21 10.47
CA GLY A 202 -20.06 -3.84 10.14
C GLY A 202 -19.13 -2.79 10.76
N LEU A 203 -17.88 -3.17 11.03
CA LEU A 203 -16.88 -2.30 11.66
C LEU A 203 -16.34 -1.29 10.67
N SER A 204 -16.22 -0.04 11.11
CA SER A 204 -15.49 1.00 10.40
C SER A 204 -14.15 1.26 11.05
N CYS A 205 -13.08 1.36 10.26
CA CYS A 205 -11.77 1.83 10.69
C CYS A 205 -11.37 3.01 9.82
N ALA A 206 -10.88 4.10 10.43
CA ALA A 206 -10.34 5.22 9.68
C ALA A 206 -8.97 4.85 9.08
N LEU A 207 -8.68 5.35 7.88
CA LEU A 207 -7.31 5.32 7.35
C LEU A 207 -6.41 6.21 8.22
N ALA A 208 -5.16 5.81 8.37
CA ALA A 208 -4.17 6.53 9.16
C ALA A 208 -3.18 7.28 8.25
N VAL A 209 -2.57 8.34 8.79
CA VAL A 209 -1.50 9.10 8.13
C VAL A 209 -0.36 8.18 7.72
N SER A 210 0.17 8.39 6.51
CA SER A 210 1.29 7.62 6.00
C SER A 210 2.60 8.41 6.11
N HIS A 211 3.70 7.78 5.74
CA HIS A 211 5.02 8.41 5.65
C HIS A 211 5.37 8.85 4.22
N GLY A 212 4.36 9.12 3.39
CA GLY A 212 4.49 9.49 1.97
C GLY A 212 3.80 8.53 1.01
N CYS A 213 3.45 7.33 1.47
CA CYS A 213 2.60 6.37 0.74
C CYS A 213 1.13 6.84 0.66
N VAL A 214 0.31 6.15 -0.12
CA VAL A 214 -1.16 6.31 -0.10
C VAL A 214 -1.78 5.04 0.47
N HIS A 215 -2.31 5.14 1.68
CA HIS A 215 -3.08 4.07 2.30
C HIS A 215 -4.49 4.03 1.72
N THR A 216 -5.04 2.84 1.48
CA THR A 216 -6.43 2.65 1.06
C THR A 216 -6.99 1.37 1.69
N PHE A 217 -8.29 1.12 1.55
CA PHE A 217 -8.92 -0.08 2.08
C PHE A 217 -8.68 -1.30 1.18
N PRO A 218 -8.58 -2.52 1.74
CA PRO A 218 -8.37 -3.73 0.95
C PRO A 218 -9.38 -3.93 -0.17
N ALA A 219 -10.68 -3.84 0.14
CA ALA A 219 -11.73 -4.01 -0.87
C ALA A 219 -11.69 -2.92 -1.96
N GLU A 220 -11.27 -1.70 -1.64
CA GLU A 220 -11.20 -0.60 -2.60
C GLU A 220 -10.00 -0.74 -3.55
N VAL A 221 -8.82 -1.15 -3.06
CA VAL A 221 -7.67 -1.40 -3.94
C VAL A 221 -7.91 -2.59 -4.86
N ASP A 222 -8.56 -3.64 -4.36
CA ASP A 222 -8.98 -4.78 -5.18
C ASP A 222 -9.97 -4.35 -6.26
N ALA A 223 -10.99 -3.56 -5.92
CA ALA A 223 -11.95 -3.03 -6.89
C ALA A 223 -11.26 -2.17 -7.96
N MET A 224 -10.32 -1.30 -7.57
CA MET A 224 -9.56 -0.48 -8.51
C MET A 224 -8.68 -1.32 -9.45
N ILE A 225 -8.06 -2.39 -8.97
CA ILE A 225 -7.25 -3.31 -9.79
C ILE A 225 -8.15 -4.12 -10.73
N GLN A 226 -9.23 -4.71 -10.21
CA GLN A 226 -10.17 -5.54 -10.99
C GLN A 226 -10.86 -4.74 -12.09
N ALA A 227 -11.21 -3.48 -11.84
CA ALA A 227 -11.78 -2.58 -12.84
C ALA A 227 -10.75 -2.07 -13.86
N GLY A 228 -9.47 -2.40 -13.70
CA GLY A 228 -8.39 -1.95 -14.58
C GLY A 228 -8.00 -0.47 -14.40
N TYR A 229 -8.46 0.18 -13.32
CA TYR A 229 -8.09 1.56 -12.98
C TYR A 229 -6.62 1.63 -12.54
N LEU A 230 -6.22 0.70 -11.65
CA LEU A 230 -4.82 0.48 -11.29
C LEU A 230 -4.27 -0.66 -12.13
N ARG A 231 -3.41 -0.34 -13.10
CA ARG A 231 -2.77 -1.31 -14.00
C ARG A 231 -1.33 -0.92 -14.30
N VAL A 232 -0.47 -1.89 -14.58
CA VAL A 232 0.92 -1.61 -15.02
C VAL A 232 0.91 -0.79 -16.31
N GLY A 233 1.75 0.25 -16.38
CA GLY A 233 1.73 1.26 -17.43
C GLY A 233 0.62 2.31 -17.31
N GLY A 234 -0.29 2.15 -16.33
CA GLY A 234 -1.36 3.11 -16.05
C GLY A 234 -0.85 4.36 -15.32
N PRO A 235 -1.46 5.53 -15.56
CA PRO A 235 -1.06 6.76 -14.90
C PRO A 235 -1.65 6.89 -13.49
N PHE A 236 -0.85 7.44 -12.60
CA PHE A 236 -1.23 7.84 -11.25
C PHE A 236 -0.81 9.29 -11.00
N VAL A 237 -1.75 10.15 -10.61
CA VAL A 237 -1.53 11.58 -10.43
C VAL A 237 -1.75 11.96 -8.97
N VAL A 238 -0.71 12.45 -8.30
CA VAL A 238 -0.83 13.05 -6.97
C VAL A 238 -0.94 14.56 -7.12
N HIS A 239 -2.04 15.12 -6.64
CA HIS A 239 -2.30 16.57 -6.66
C HIS A 239 -1.68 17.28 -5.46
N SER A 240 -1.60 18.61 -5.52
CA SER A 240 -1.20 19.43 -4.37
C SER A 240 -2.22 19.30 -3.22
N TYR A 241 -1.80 19.64 -1.99
CA TYR A 241 -2.70 19.69 -0.83
C TYR A 241 -3.76 20.80 -0.91
N THR A 242 -3.68 21.70 -1.90
CA THR A 242 -4.67 22.75 -2.12
C THR A 242 -5.68 22.41 -3.23
N ALA A 243 -5.39 21.41 -4.05
CA ALA A 243 -6.26 20.97 -5.12
C ALA A 243 -7.49 20.25 -4.57
N ARG A 244 -8.59 20.34 -5.32
CA ARG A 244 -9.84 19.62 -5.05
C ARG A 244 -10.29 18.87 -6.31
N PRO A 245 -10.94 17.70 -6.17
CA PRO A 245 -11.49 17.00 -7.31
C PRO A 245 -12.64 17.80 -7.92
N ALA A 246 -12.68 17.84 -9.24
CA ALA A 246 -13.80 18.36 -10.02
C ALA A 246 -14.49 17.19 -10.70
N VAL A 247 -15.82 17.21 -10.81
CA VAL A 247 -16.55 16.09 -11.45
C VAL A 247 -16.22 15.99 -12.94
N ILE A 248 -16.04 17.14 -13.60
CA ILE A 248 -15.67 17.25 -15.01
C ILE A 248 -14.70 18.42 -15.15
N PHE A 249 -13.66 18.26 -15.97
CA PHE A 249 -12.76 19.35 -16.34
C PHE A 249 -12.03 19.05 -17.65
N ASP A 250 -11.49 20.11 -18.27
CA ASP A 250 -10.59 19.99 -19.41
C ASP A 250 -9.16 20.34 -18.99
N GLU A 251 -8.18 19.63 -19.55
CA GLU A 251 -6.76 19.88 -19.34
C GLU A 251 -6.05 19.96 -20.69
N THR A 252 -5.17 20.95 -20.84
CA THR A 252 -4.23 20.98 -21.96
C THR A 252 -2.89 20.44 -21.52
N SER A 253 -2.38 19.40 -22.21
CA SER A 253 -1.08 18.80 -21.93
C SER A 253 -0.26 18.59 -23.19
N SER A 254 1.06 18.72 -23.09
CA SER A 254 1.99 18.30 -24.14
C SER A 254 2.22 16.79 -24.15
N GLU A 255 1.81 16.09 -23.10
CA GLU A 255 1.96 14.65 -22.97
C GLU A 255 0.76 13.93 -23.63
N LEU A 256 1.06 12.83 -24.33
CA LEU A 256 0.03 11.98 -24.90
C LEU A 256 -0.62 11.11 -23.81
N ARG A 257 -1.95 11.16 -23.68
CA ARG A 257 -2.70 10.21 -22.84
C ARG A 257 -3.10 9.02 -23.68
N THR A 258 -2.61 7.83 -23.31
CA THR A 258 -2.88 6.57 -24.02
C THR A 258 -3.87 5.67 -23.29
N GLY A 259 -4.15 5.96 -22.00
CA GLY A 259 -5.08 5.20 -21.18
C GLY A 259 -6.49 5.80 -21.16
N LEU A 260 -7.50 4.93 -21.05
CA LEU A 260 -8.90 5.34 -20.87
C LEU A 260 -9.18 5.92 -19.48
N TYR A 261 -8.43 5.47 -18.47
CA TYR A 261 -8.60 5.86 -17.08
C TYR A 261 -7.31 6.36 -16.46
N GLU A 262 -7.44 7.34 -15.56
CA GLU A 262 -6.38 7.83 -14.69
C GLU A 262 -6.85 7.89 -13.24
N VAL A 263 -5.97 7.48 -12.31
CA VAL A 263 -6.24 7.55 -10.87
C VAL A 263 -5.56 8.79 -10.31
N HIS A 264 -6.34 9.67 -9.70
CA HIS A 264 -5.89 10.94 -9.14
C HIS A 264 -6.03 10.90 -7.61
N PHE A 265 -4.95 11.12 -6.89
CA PHE A 265 -4.95 11.27 -5.44
C PHE A 265 -5.02 12.74 -5.03
N PHE A 266 -5.98 13.08 -4.17
CA PHE A 266 -6.16 14.41 -3.59
C PHE A 266 -5.84 14.34 -2.08
N PRO A 267 -4.60 14.67 -1.67
CA PRO A 267 -4.12 14.38 -0.31
C PRO A 267 -4.95 14.99 0.80
N ARG A 268 -5.45 16.22 0.60
CA ARG A 268 -6.24 16.95 1.61
C ARG A 268 -7.67 16.43 1.74
N GLU A 269 -8.24 15.90 0.65
CA GLU A 269 -9.62 15.37 0.64
C GLU A 269 -9.66 13.89 1.05
N HIS A 270 -8.49 13.27 1.21
CA HIS A 270 -8.35 11.85 1.51
C HIS A 270 -9.06 10.94 0.49
N LYS A 271 -8.91 11.26 -0.81
CA LYS A 271 -9.62 10.58 -1.90
C LYS A 271 -8.71 10.18 -3.05
N LEU A 272 -8.93 8.96 -3.55
CA LEU A 272 -8.50 8.49 -4.85
C LEU A 272 -9.69 8.62 -5.80
N VAL A 273 -9.54 9.40 -6.86
CA VAL A 273 -10.60 9.70 -7.83
C VAL A 273 -10.21 9.14 -9.18
N VAL A 274 -11.10 8.38 -9.80
CA VAL A 274 -10.86 7.81 -11.13
C VAL A 274 -11.55 8.69 -12.16
N TYR A 275 -10.78 9.13 -13.13
CA TYR A 275 -11.28 9.87 -14.29
C TYR A 275 -11.21 9.01 -15.54
N MET A 276 -12.30 9.00 -16.30
CA MET A 276 -12.26 8.62 -17.71
C MET A 276 -11.70 9.79 -18.51
N VAL A 277 -10.76 9.51 -19.41
CA VAL A 277 -10.04 10.54 -20.18
C VAL A 277 -10.28 10.35 -21.66
N SER A 278 -10.71 11.41 -22.32
CA SER A 278 -10.92 11.46 -23.76
C SER A 278 -10.15 12.63 -24.35
N ARG A 279 -9.51 12.42 -25.50
CA ARG A 279 -8.84 13.51 -26.21
C ARG A 279 -9.88 14.27 -27.03
N LEU A 280 -9.93 15.58 -26.85
CA LEU A 280 -10.71 16.46 -27.70
C LEU A 280 -9.94 16.68 -29.01
N SER A 281 -10.65 16.49 -30.13
CA SER A 281 -10.13 16.63 -31.49
C SER A 281 -9.72 18.06 -31.81
#